data_AF-A0A933FQ18-F1
#
_entry.id   AF-A0A933FQ18-F1
#
_cell.length_a   1.000
_cell.length_b   1.000
_cell.length_c   1.000
_cell.angle_alpha   90.00
_cell.angle_beta   90.00
_cell.angle_gamma   90.00
#
_symmetry.space_group_name_H-M   'P 1'
#
loop_
_entity.id
_entity.type
_entity.pdbx_description
1 polymer ?
#
loop_
_entity_poly.entity_id
_entity_poly.type
_entity_poly.pdbx_seq_one_letter_code
_entity_poly.pdbx_strand_id
1 'polypeptide(L)'
;MDDVRVVGYYPLPAFVVADKKGLFAREALAVTFEIATFAPEHNRGMAEGRWDTSLTSPDTMLARATRDGHDFVLYLMAEKGLQVKLVGAKEIKSPQSLGEKS
;
A
#
# COMPACT_ATOMS: atom_id res chain seq x y z
N MET A 1 -23.43 -3.88 10.91
CA MET A 1 -22.46 -2.96 10.29
C MET A 1 -21.14 -3.67 10.43
N ASP A 2 -20.50 -4.00 9.32
CA ASP A 2 -19.34 -4.86 9.32
C ASP A 2 -18.08 -4.01 9.45
N ASP A 3 -17.19 -4.39 10.37
CA ASP A 3 -15.93 -3.69 10.58
C ASP A 3 -14.90 -4.12 9.53
N VAL A 4 -14.31 -3.14 8.84
CA VAL A 4 -13.26 -3.37 7.85
C VAL A 4 -12.03 -2.56 8.23
N ARG A 5 -10.94 -3.25 8.50
CA ARG A 5 -9.65 -2.65 8.87
C ARG A 5 -8.77 -2.54 7.64
N VAL A 6 -8.49 -1.31 7.23
CA VAL A 6 -7.66 -0.99 6.06
C VAL A 6 -6.31 -0.49 6.53
N VAL A 7 -5.25 -0.91 5.85
CA VAL A 7 -3.91 -0.37 6.07
C VAL A 7 -3.32 0.21 4.79
N GLY A 8 -2.49 1.23 4.90
CA GLY A 8 -1.69 1.74 3.79
C GLY A 8 -0.69 2.79 4.24
N TYR A 9 0.07 3.37 3.31
CA TYR A 9 1.05 4.42 3.66
C TYR A 9 0.41 5.79 3.83
N TYR A 10 -0.72 6.01 3.15
CA TYR A 10 -1.55 7.20 3.26
C TYR A 10 -2.93 6.88 2.66
N PRO A 11 -4.00 7.54 3.12
CA PRO A 11 -5.32 7.37 2.53
C PRO A 11 -5.35 8.03 1.14
N LEU A 12 -5.69 7.25 0.11
CA LEU A 12 -5.84 7.76 -1.25
C LEU A 12 -7.01 8.75 -1.36
N PRO A 13 -6.99 9.73 -2.28
CA PRO A 13 -8.07 10.70 -2.42
C PRO A 13 -9.47 10.07 -2.56
N ALA A 14 -9.58 8.96 -3.32
CA ALA A 14 -10.84 8.23 -3.48
C ALA A 14 -11.36 7.65 -2.15
N PHE A 15 -10.47 7.11 -1.32
CA PHE A 15 -10.80 6.60 0.01
C PHE A 15 -11.33 7.72 0.90
N VAL A 16 -10.62 8.86 0.94
CA VAL A 16 -11.03 10.03 1.73
C VAL A 16 -12.40 10.55 1.30
N VAL A 17 -12.63 10.65 -0.02
CA VAL A 17 -13.93 11.10 -0.54
C VAL A 17 -15.05 10.11 -0.21
N ALA A 18 -14.78 8.81 -0.28
CA ALA A 18 -15.76 7.78 0.05
C ALA A 18 -16.19 7.86 1.52
N ASP A 19 -15.23 8.03 2.43
CA ASP A 19 -15.50 8.25 3.86
C ASP A 19 -16.30 9.54 4.08
N LYS A 20 -15.83 10.68 3.56
CA LYS A 20 -16.49 11.99 3.73
C LYS A 20 -17.90 12.05 3.15
N LYS A 21 -18.19 11.28 2.10
CA LYS A 21 -19.53 11.19 1.48
C LYS A 21 -20.41 10.11 2.12
N GLY A 22 -19.91 9.39 3.13
CA GLY A 22 -20.62 8.31 3.79
C GLY A 22 -20.89 7.12 2.88
N LEU A 23 -20.07 6.89 1.84
CA LEU A 23 -20.28 5.79 0.89
C LEU A 23 -20.10 4.43 1.58
N PHE A 24 -19.14 4.30 2.49
CA PHE A 24 -18.98 3.08 3.29
C PHE A 24 -20.19 2.81 4.19
N ALA A 25 -20.68 3.86 4.88
CA ALA A 25 -21.82 3.75 5.77
C ALA A 25 -23.11 3.37 5.01
N ARG A 26 -23.29 3.82 3.76
CA ARG A 26 -24.40 3.40 2.90
C ARG A 26 -24.40 1.91 2.60
N GLU A 27 -23.23 1.29 2.55
CA GLU A 27 -23.04 -0.15 2.39
C GLU A 27 -22.97 -0.88 3.74
N ALA A 28 -23.36 -0.23 4.85
CA ALA A 28 -23.28 -0.76 6.20
C ALA A 28 -21.87 -1.23 6.61
N LEU A 29 -20.82 -0.55 6.15
CA LEU A 29 -19.42 -0.79 6.50
C LEU A 29 -18.89 0.27 7.47
N ALA A 30 -18.29 -0.18 8.57
CA ALA A 30 -17.45 0.63 9.45
C ALA A 30 -15.99 0.45 9.05
N VAL A 31 -15.48 1.39 8.25
CA VAL A 31 -14.14 1.30 7.69
C VAL A 31 -13.17 2.12 8.54
N THR A 32 -12.09 1.49 8.99
CA THR A 32 -10.98 2.15 9.67
C THR A 32 -9.73 2.15 8.78
N PHE A 33 -8.91 3.18 8.87
CA PHE A 33 -7.65 3.27 8.11
C PHE A 33 -6.48 3.46 9.06
N GLU A 34 -5.52 2.55 9.00
CA GLU A 34 -4.27 2.63 9.74
C GLU A 34 -3.09 2.95 8.80
N ILE A 35 -2.22 3.86 9.24
CA ILE A 35 -1.01 4.21 8.50
C ILE A 35 0.11 3.27 8.94
N ALA A 36 0.59 2.44 8.02
CA ALA A 36 1.84 1.72 8.20
C ALA A 36 3.01 2.59 7.73
N THR A 37 4.04 2.73 8.55
CA THR A 37 5.21 3.57 8.21
C THR A 37 6.17 2.85 7.26
N PHE A 38 6.31 1.52 7.39
CA PHE A 38 7.28 0.75 6.62
C PHE A 38 6.71 -0.58 6.08
N ALA A 39 7.15 -0.96 4.88
CA ALA A 39 6.74 -2.19 4.21
C ALA A 39 6.93 -3.48 5.04
N PRO A 40 8.03 -3.68 5.80
CA PRO A 40 8.19 -4.90 6.58
C PRO A 40 7.11 -5.09 7.65
N GLU A 41 6.75 -4.03 8.36
CA GLU A 41 5.70 -4.05 9.38
C GLU A 41 4.33 -4.26 8.76
N HIS A 42 4.02 -3.49 7.71
CA HIS A 42 2.79 -3.61 6.91
C HIS A 42 2.57 -5.06 6.47
N ASN A 43 3.57 -5.65 5.81
CA ASN A 43 3.44 -6.97 5.21
C ASN A 43 3.29 -8.07 6.27
N ARG A 44 4.05 -7.97 7.38
CA ARG A 44 3.92 -8.89 8.50
C ARG A 44 2.53 -8.79 9.12
N GLY A 45 2.03 -7.59 9.40
CA GLY A 45 0.71 -7.44 10.03
C GLY A 45 -0.43 -7.89 9.10
N MET A 46 -0.33 -7.69 7.78
CA MET A 46 -1.25 -8.28 6.81
C MET A 46 -1.24 -9.81 6.87
N ALA A 47 -0.05 -10.43 6.89
CA ALA A 47 0.10 -11.88 6.99
C ALA A 47 -0.43 -12.45 8.32
N GLU A 48 -0.34 -11.69 9.41
CA GLU A 48 -0.88 -12.02 10.75
C GLU A 48 -2.39 -11.75 10.88
N GLY A 49 -3.06 -11.20 9.85
CA GLY A 49 -4.50 -10.88 9.90
C GLY A 49 -4.86 -9.65 10.75
N ARG A 50 -3.91 -8.74 10.99
CA ARG A 50 -4.18 -7.48 11.71
C ARG A 50 -5.13 -6.56 10.96
N TRP A 51 -5.11 -6.62 9.63
CA TRP A 51 -5.97 -5.83 8.74
C TRP A 51 -6.60 -6.74 7.70
N ASP A 52 -7.77 -6.34 7.21
CA ASP A 52 -8.59 -7.11 6.29
C ASP A 52 -8.25 -6.78 4.83
N THR A 53 -7.81 -5.53 4.58
CA THR A 53 -7.39 -5.08 3.24
C THR A 53 -6.26 -4.06 3.32
N SER A 54 -5.52 -3.94 2.22
CA SER A 54 -4.39 -3.03 2.09
C SER A 54 -4.50 -2.16 0.84
N LEU A 55 -4.23 -0.86 0.99
CA LEU A 55 -3.89 0.05 -0.09
C LEU A 55 -2.37 0.13 -0.23
N THR A 56 -1.82 -0.79 -1.03
CA THR A 56 -0.38 -0.88 -1.29
C THR A 56 -0.10 -1.20 -2.76
N SER A 57 1.17 -1.10 -3.13
CA SER A 57 1.66 -1.56 -4.42
C SER A 57 1.75 -3.10 -4.46
N PRO A 58 1.28 -3.76 -5.53
CA PRO A 58 1.19 -5.21 -5.61
C PRO A 58 2.55 -5.91 -5.63
N ASP A 59 3.61 -5.25 -6.10
CA ASP A 59 4.98 -5.76 -6.16
C ASP A 59 5.50 -6.20 -4.78
N THR A 60 5.26 -5.39 -3.75
CA THR A 60 5.67 -5.68 -2.37
C THR A 60 4.96 -6.91 -1.80
N MET A 61 3.70 -7.13 -2.17
CA MET A 61 2.90 -8.27 -1.73
C MET A 61 3.27 -9.54 -2.49
N LEU A 62 3.48 -9.46 -3.81
CA LEU A 62 3.92 -10.59 -4.65
C LEU A 62 5.28 -11.15 -4.23
N ALA A 63 6.25 -10.26 -3.94
CA ALA A 63 7.56 -10.66 -3.44
C ALA A 63 7.47 -11.43 -2.10
N ARG A 64 6.45 -11.16 -1.28
CA ARG A 64 6.24 -11.80 0.02
C ARG A 64 5.41 -13.08 -0.08
N ALA A 65 4.38 -13.11 -0.92
CA ALA A 65 3.65 -14.34 -1.21
C ALA A 65 4.60 -15.46 -1.65
N THR A 66 5.53 -15.11 -2.54
CA THR A 66 6.53 -16.05 -3.08
C THR A 66 7.54 -16.53 -2.02
N ARG A 67 7.89 -15.68 -1.04
CA ARG A 67 8.94 -15.99 -0.07
C ARG A 67 8.42 -16.63 1.22
N ASP A 68 7.27 -16.16 1.68
CA ASP A 68 6.76 -16.43 3.03
C ASP A 68 5.52 -17.35 3.00
N GLY A 69 5.03 -17.73 1.81
CA GLY A 69 3.96 -18.72 1.63
C GLY A 69 2.55 -18.24 1.99
N HIS A 70 2.36 -16.93 2.11
CA HIS A 70 1.06 -16.31 2.39
C HIS A 70 0.33 -15.96 1.09
N ASP A 71 -0.93 -16.37 1.00
CA ASP A 71 -1.79 -16.04 -0.14
C ASP A 71 -2.46 -14.68 0.06
N PHE A 72 -2.30 -13.80 -0.93
CA PHE A 72 -2.98 -12.51 -0.99
C PHE A 72 -3.82 -12.42 -2.25
N VAL A 73 -4.98 -11.78 -2.15
CA VAL A 73 -5.86 -11.52 -3.29
C VAL A 73 -5.76 -10.06 -3.71
N LEU A 74 -5.33 -9.83 -4.95
CA LEU A 74 -5.41 -8.52 -5.59
C LEU A 74 -6.79 -8.41 -6.25
N TYR A 75 -7.63 -7.48 -5.80
CA TYR A 75 -9.02 -7.38 -6.26
C TYR A 75 -9.41 -6.02 -6.86
N LEU A 76 -8.60 -4.97 -6.68
CA LEU A 76 -8.89 -3.63 -7.20
C LEU A 76 -7.61 -2.86 -7.53
N MET A 77 -7.59 -2.21 -8.70
CA MET A 77 -6.59 -1.20 -9.04
C MET A 77 -7.13 0.18 -8.64
N ALA A 78 -6.66 0.71 -7.50
CA ALA A 78 -7.15 1.99 -6.97
C ALA A 78 -6.58 3.21 -7.70
N GLU A 79 -5.35 3.12 -8.22
CA GLU A 79 -4.68 4.19 -8.99
C GLU A 79 -3.92 3.62 -10.19
N LYS A 80 -3.79 4.43 -11.24
CA LYS A 80 -2.98 4.13 -12.44
C LYS A 80 -1.92 5.20 -12.63
N GLY A 81 -0.75 4.82 -13.13
CA GLY A 81 0.28 5.76 -13.56
C GLY A 81 1.21 6.24 -12.45
N LEU A 82 1.30 5.51 -11.34
CA LEU A 82 2.30 5.77 -10.31
C LEU A 82 3.71 5.66 -10.91
N GLN A 83 4.45 6.77 -10.90
CA GLN A 83 5.84 6.83 -11.35
C GLN A 83 6.75 6.80 -10.12
N VAL A 84 7.59 5.77 -10.02
CA VAL A 84 8.72 5.79 -9.09
C VAL A 84 9.78 6.72 -9.69
N LYS A 85 10.18 7.74 -8.92
CA LYS A 85 11.21 8.70 -9.31
C LYS A 85 12.45 8.47 -8.48
N LEU A 86 13.59 8.36 -9.14
CA LEU A 86 14.89 8.44 -8.47
C LEU A 86 15.27 9.91 -8.30
N VAL A 87 15.47 10.34 -7.07
CA VAL A 87 15.96 11.69 -6.75
C VAL A 87 17.40 11.56 -6.26
N GLY A 88 18.35 12.05 -7.06
CA GLY A 88 19.77 12.03 -6.76
C GLY A 88 20.35 13.42 -6.57
N ALA A 89 21.57 13.49 -6.07
CA ALA A 89 22.33 14.73 -6.00
C ALA A 89 22.59 15.30 -7.41
N LYS A 90 22.76 16.61 -7.53
CA LYS A 90 22.80 17.32 -8.82
C LYS A 90 23.90 16.81 -9.75
N GLU A 91 24.99 16.31 -9.18
CA GLU A 91 26.16 15.73 -9.83
C GLU A 91 25.90 14.35 -10.45
N ILE A 92 24.87 13.63 -10.01
CA ILE A 92 24.48 12.34 -10.57
C ILE A 92 23.69 12.59 -11.86
N LYS A 93 24.31 12.27 -13.01
CA LYS A 93 23.74 12.54 -14.34
C LYS A 93 23.09 11.32 -15.00
N SER A 94 23.31 10.13 -14.47
CA SER A 94 22.72 8.91 -15.01
C SER A 94 22.61 7.83 -13.93
N PRO A 95 21.75 6.80 -14.13
CA PRO A 95 21.69 5.65 -13.23
C PRO A 95 23.03 4.92 -13.06
N GLN A 96 23.86 4.90 -14.10
CA GLN A 96 25.19 4.27 -14.06
C GLN A 96 26.10 4.91 -12.99
N SER A 97 25.99 6.23 -12.78
CA SER A 97 26.75 6.96 -11.76
C SER A 97 26.36 6.61 -10.32
N LEU A 98 25.32 5.79 -10.10
CA LEU A 98 24.95 5.31 -8.76
C LEU A 98 25.81 4.13 -8.29
N GLY A 99 26.44 3.40 -9.22
CA GLY A 99 27.17 2.17 -8.94
C GLY A 99 28.60 2.36 -8.42
N GLU A 100 29.15 3.58 -8.48
CA GLU A 100 30.56 3.87 -8.15
C GLU A 100 30.78 4.21 -6.66
N LYS A 101 29.89 3.77 -5.76
CA LYS A 101 30.18 3.81 -4.32
C LYS A 101 30.79 2.49 -3.87
N SER A 102 32.11 2.37 -4.08
CA SER A 102 33.00 1.44 -3.38
C SER A 102 33.94 2.21 -2.47
#